data_AF-A0A6P4EL45-F1
#
_entry.id   AF-A0A6P4EL45-F1
#
_cell.length_a   1.000
_cell.length_b   1.000
_cell.length_c   1.000
_cell.angle_alpha   90.00
_cell.angle_beta   90.00
_cell.angle_gamma   90.00
#
_symmetry.space_group_name_H-M   'P 1'
#
loop_
_entity.id
_entity.type
_entity.pdbx_description
1 polymer ?
#
loop_
_entity_poly.entity_id
_entity_poly.type
_entity_poly.pdbx_seq_one_letter_code
_entity_poly.pdbx_strand_id
1 'polypeptide(L)'
;IVTTVSCNGNVLINVGPTKYGTILPIFEERLRDMGRWLKTNGEGIYGSVPWIYQNDTVTPNVWYTQRQNSSNGNVTVYAFVLEYPYDTNELDIYPLGKEVNIFRNVLLTGIDLGTGGEILNHQSTQVVMLGMEDTKIKWTSDHNRLHIEFPPKHHIDKRGLDYAWAFKITIT
;
A
#
# COMPACT_ATOMS: atom_id res chain seq x y z
N ILE A 1 5.28 11.35 -0.40
CA ILE A 1 4.59 10.91 0.84
C ILE A 1 4.87 9.45 1.08
N VAL A 2 4.31 8.57 0.24
CA VAL A 2 4.41 7.12 0.38
C VAL A 2 5.85 6.64 0.64
N THR A 3 6.78 6.95 -0.25
CA THR A 3 8.18 6.51 -0.15
C THR A 3 8.84 6.89 1.18
N THR A 4 8.66 8.15 1.61
CA THR A 4 9.22 8.66 2.86
C THR A 4 8.64 7.93 4.08
N VAL A 5 7.33 7.71 4.12
CA VAL A 5 6.64 7.05 5.24
C VAL A 5 7.03 5.57 5.30
N SER A 6 7.12 4.91 4.15
CA SER A 6 7.63 3.53 4.05
C SER A 6 9.07 3.40 4.56
N CYS A 7 9.89 4.45 4.45
CA CYS A 7 11.25 4.50 5.00
C CYS A 7 11.36 5.09 6.42
N ASN A 8 10.28 5.07 7.21
CA ASN A 8 10.22 5.58 8.59
C ASN A 8 10.42 7.09 8.74
N GLY A 9 10.15 7.86 7.69
CA GLY A 9 10.31 9.31 7.66
C GLY A 9 8.98 10.06 7.74
N ASN A 10 9.06 11.32 8.14
CA ASN A 10 7.95 12.27 8.07
C ASN A 10 8.13 13.20 6.88
N VAL A 11 7.00 13.65 6.31
CA VAL A 11 7.00 14.61 5.20
C VAL A 11 6.56 15.97 5.71
N LEU A 12 7.41 16.97 5.51
CA LEU A 12 7.10 18.38 5.72
C LEU A 12 6.98 19.07 4.37
N ILE A 13 5.80 19.61 4.06
CA ILE A 13 5.55 20.36 2.82
C ILE A 13 5.54 21.86 3.13
N ASN A 14 6.45 22.60 2.50
CA ASN A 14 6.51 24.06 2.62
C ASN A 14 5.63 24.73 1.56
N VAL A 15 5.04 25.88 1.91
CA VAL A 15 4.26 26.73 1.00
C VAL A 15 4.70 28.16 1.22
N GLY A 16 5.10 28.85 0.15
CA GLY A 16 5.48 30.25 0.19
C GLY A 16 4.34 31.15 -0.28
N PRO A 17 3.72 31.96 0.60
CA PRO A 17 2.76 32.96 0.18
C PRO A 17 3.43 34.04 -0.68
N THR A 18 2.65 34.71 -1.51
CA THR A 18 3.08 35.92 -2.20
C THR A 18 3.35 37.06 -1.22
N LYS A 19 3.97 38.15 -1.69
CA LYS A 19 4.20 39.37 -0.88
C LYS A 19 2.92 39.96 -0.27
N TYR A 20 1.76 39.64 -0.83
CA TYR A 20 0.44 40.08 -0.35
C TYR A 20 -0.19 39.10 0.65
N GLY A 21 0.52 38.03 1.02
CA GLY A 21 0.02 37.00 1.95
C GLY A 21 -0.89 35.95 1.32
N THR A 22 -1.10 35.96 0.00
CA THR A 22 -1.97 35.00 -0.70
C THR A 22 -1.18 33.78 -1.16
N ILE A 23 -1.75 32.57 -0.99
CA ILE A 23 -1.22 31.33 -1.58
C ILE A 23 -1.56 31.30 -3.06
N LEU A 24 -0.58 30.98 -3.92
CA LEU A 24 -0.83 30.87 -5.36
C LEU A 24 -1.82 29.73 -5.67
N PRO A 25 -2.74 29.91 -6.64
CA PRO A 25 -3.74 28.89 -6.97
C PRO A 25 -3.16 27.51 -7.26
N ILE A 26 -1.96 27.45 -7.86
CA ILE A 26 -1.28 26.18 -8.14
C ILE A 26 -0.90 25.43 -6.85
N PHE A 27 -0.46 26.10 -5.80
CA PHE A 27 -0.15 25.44 -4.53
C PHE A 27 -1.42 24.97 -3.84
N GLU A 28 -2.47 25.80 -3.90
CA GLU A 28 -3.78 25.48 -3.35
C GLU A 28 -4.38 24.22 -4.00
N GLU A 29 -4.30 24.11 -5.32
CA GLU A 29 -4.74 22.94 -6.09
C GLU A 29 -3.97 21.67 -5.67
N ARG A 30 -2.64 21.73 -5.62
CA ARG A 30 -1.81 20.58 -5.21
C ARG A 30 -2.09 20.12 -3.78
N LEU A 31 -2.28 21.07 -2.85
CA LEU A 31 -2.63 20.74 -1.47
C LEU A 31 -4.02 20.11 -1.37
N ARG A 32 -4.99 20.58 -2.17
CA ARG A 32 -6.32 19.96 -2.24
C ARG A 32 -6.27 18.56 -2.81
N ASP A 33 -5.50 18.34 -3.88
CA ASP A 33 -5.31 17.03 -4.49
C ASP A 33 -4.71 16.05 -3.49
N MET A 34 -3.65 16.48 -2.80
CA MET A 34 -3.02 15.71 -1.74
C MET A 34 -4.00 15.41 -0.59
N GLY A 35 -4.83 16.38 -0.20
CA GLY A 35 -5.86 16.19 0.83
C GLY A 35 -6.94 15.20 0.40
N ARG A 36 -7.39 15.24 -0.86
CA ARG A 36 -8.33 14.27 -1.44
C ARG A 36 -7.74 12.86 -1.42
N TRP A 37 -6.49 12.72 -1.84
CA TRP A 37 -5.79 11.43 -1.83
C TRP A 37 -5.61 10.87 -0.41
N LEU A 38 -5.14 11.71 0.53
CA LEU A 38 -4.96 11.33 1.94
C LEU A 38 -6.27 11.02 2.65
N LYS A 39 -7.40 11.59 2.23
CA LYS A 39 -8.70 11.25 2.80
C LYS A 39 -9.06 9.79 2.57
N THR A 40 -8.72 9.25 1.41
CA THR A 40 -9.02 7.85 1.03
C THR A 40 -7.91 6.90 1.48
N ASN A 41 -6.65 7.25 1.21
CA ASN A 41 -5.50 6.37 1.43
C ASN A 41 -4.78 6.63 2.77
N GLY A 42 -5.31 7.55 3.59
CA GLY A 42 -4.68 7.98 4.84
C GLY A 42 -4.59 6.90 5.90
N GLU A 43 -5.43 5.86 5.85
CA GLU A 43 -5.35 4.72 6.77
C GLU A 43 -3.99 4.01 6.71
N GLY A 44 -3.38 3.93 5.52
CA GLY A 44 -2.07 3.33 5.33
C GLY A 44 -0.89 4.29 5.55
N ILE A 45 -1.16 5.56 5.87
CA ILE A 45 -0.14 6.60 6.08
C ILE A 45 -0.11 7.03 7.55
N TYR A 46 -1.22 7.50 8.09
CA TYR A 46 -1.29 8.00 9.45
C TYR A 46 -1.25 6.86 10.47
N GLY A 47 -0.34 6.94 11.44
CA GLY A 47 -0.16 5.89 12.46
C GLY A 47 0.33 4.55 11.89
N SER A 48 0.77 4.55 10.63
CA SER A 48 1.45 3.42 10.03
C SER A 48 2.92 3.42 10.43
N VAL A 49 3.55 2.24 10.33
CA VAL A 49 4.99 2.08 10.49
C VAL A 49 5.54 1.35 9.26
N PRO A 50 6.85 1.46 8.98
CA PRO A 50 7.48 0.70 7.91
C PRO A 50 7.20 -0.80 8.00
N TRP A 51 6.96 -1.41 6.85
CA TRP A 51 6.97 -2.86 6.74
C TRP A 51 8.42 -3.38 6.65
N ILE A 52 8.60 -4.69 6.86
CA ILE A 52 9.92 -5.36 6.84
C ILE A 52 10.62 -5.10 5.49
N TYR A 53 9.88 -5.26 4.40
CA TYR A 53 10.31 -4.89 3.06
C TYR A 53 9.60 -3.59 2.67
N GLN A 54 10.35 -2.50 2.57
CA GLN A 54 9.78 -1.16 2.35
C GLN A 54 9.37 -0.94 0.89
N ASN A 55 10.12 -1.49 -0.05
CA ASN A 55 9.86 -1.45 -1.47
C ASN A 55 9.75 -2.87 -2.03
N ASP A 56 8.97 -3.02 -3.09
CA ASP A 56 8.95 -4.29 -3.81
C ASP A 56 10.26 -4.48 -4.60
N THR A 57 10.80 -5.70 -4.55
CA THR A 57 12.08 -6.04 -5.18
C THR A 57 11.93 -6.26 -6.69
N VAL A 58 10.75 -6.70 -7.13
CA VAL A 58 10.47 -7.09 -8.51
C VAL A 58 9.69 -5.99 -9.22
N THR A 59 8.65 -5.49 -8.56
CA THR A 59 7.70 -4.57 -9.17
C THR A 59 8.07 -3.14 -8.82
N PRO A 60 8.53 -2.33 -9.79
CA PRO A 60 8.90 -0.95 -9.51
C PRO A 60 7.68 -0.15 -9.01
N ASN A 61 7.93 0.95 -8.33
CA ASN A 61 6.88 1.89 -7.90
C ASN A 61 5.85 1.32 -6.92
N VAL A 62 6.18 0.21 -6.24
CA VAL A 62 5.37 -0.37 -5.16
C VAL A 62 6.09 -0.25 -3.82
N TRP A 63 5.38 0.27 -2.82
CA TRP A 63 5.90 0.54 -1.48
C TRP A 63 4.96 0.03 -0.40
N TYR A 64 5.52 -0.40 0.73
CA TYR A 64 4.76 -1.02 1.79
C TYR A 64 4.81 -0.23 3.10
N THR A 65 3.70 -0.25 3.83
CA THR A 65 3.61 0.14 5.24
C THR A 65 2.78 -0.89 5.99
N GLN A 66 2.81 -0.86 7.31
CA GLN A 66 1.95 -1.71 8.14
C GLN A 66 1.26 -0.88 9.23
N ARG A 67 0.17 -1.42 9.74
CA ARG A 67 -0.50 -0.86 10.92
C ARG A 67 0.29 -1.19 12.18
N GLN A 68 0.56 -0.20 13.04
CA GLN A 68 1.39 -0.37 14.25
C GLN A 68 0.79 -1.33 15.30
N ASN A 69 -0.54 -1.45 15.35
CA ASN A 69 -1.26 -2.24 16.36
C ASN A 69 -2.18 -3.27 15.69
N SER A 70 -1.68 -4.49 15.58
CA SER A 70 -2.47 -5.68 15.20
C SER A 70 -3.20 -6.21 16.42
N SER A 71 -4.43 -5.75 16.63
CA SER A 71 -5.34 -6.35 17.59
C SER A 71 -5.60 -7.80 17.16
N ASN A 72 -5.40 -8.76 18.08
CA ASN A 72 -5.77 -10.18 17.92
C ASN A 72 -4.89 -11.05 17.01
N GLY A 73 -3.68 -10.61 16.62
CA GLY A 73 -2.78 -11.40 15.77
C GLY A 73 -2.95 -11.18 14.27
N ASN A 74 -3.93 -10.38 13.85
CA ASN A 74 -4.17 -10.08 12.44
C ASN A 74 -3.19 -9.01 11.94
N VAL A 75 -2.32 -9.35 11.00
CA VAL A 75 -1.37 -8.41 10.41
C VAL A 75 -2.02 -7.65 9.26
N THR A 76 -1.95 -6.31 9.26
CA THR A 76 -2.44 -5.47 8.16
C THR A 76 -1.28 -4.74 7.50
N VAL A 77 -1.05 -5.08 6.23
CA VAL A 77 -0.04 -4.47 5.36
C VAL A 77 -0.76 -3.62 4.31
N TYR A 78 -0.23 -2.45 4.02
CA TYR A 78 -0.70 -1.60 2.92
C TYR A 78 0.34 -1.60 1.82
N ALA A 79 -0.08 -1.95 0.61
CA ALA A 79 0.73 -1.86 -0.60
C ALA A 79 0.29 -0.66 -1.42
N PHE A 80 1.17 0.32 -1.58
CA PHE A 80 0.95 1.52 -2.38
C PHE A 80 1.57 1.34 -3.75
N VAL A 81 0.73 1.40 -4.77
CA VAL A 81 1.11 1.33 -6.18
C VAL A 81 1.06 2.74 -6.75
N LEU A 82 2.21 3.27 -7.16
CA LEU A 82 2.34 4.64 -7.66
C LEU A 82 2.05 4.76 -9.17
N GLU A 83 1.95 3.63 -9.88
CA GLU A 83 1.73 3.60 -11.33
C GLU A 83 0.73 2.52 -11.71
N TYR A 84 -0.25 2.87 -12.55
CA TYR A 84 -1.27 1.93 -12.97
C TYR A 84 -0.67 1.00 -14.05
N PRO A 85 -0.88 -0.32 -13.98
CA PRO A 85 -0.41 -1.24 -15.01
C PRO A 85 -1.28 -1.12 -16.28
N TYR A 86 -1.00 -0.14 -17.13
CA TYR A 86 -1.82 0.16 -18.31
C TYR A 86 -1.86 -0.95 -19.37
N ASP A 87 -0.83 -1.80 -19.42
CA ASP A 87 -0.70 -2.82 -20.46
C ASP A 87 -1.62 -4.03 -20.20
N THR A 88 -1.70 -4.48 -18.95
CA THR A 88 -2.40 -5.73 -18.57
C THR A 88 -3.52 -5.52 -17.55
N ASN A 89 -3.55 -4.37 -16.86
CA ASN A 89 -4.34 -4.16 -15.64
C ASN A 89 -4.01 -5.18 -14.53
N GLU A 90 -2.89 -5.87 -14.61
CA GLU A 90 -2.49 -6.90 -13.66
C GLU A 90 -1.19 -6.47 -12.99
N LEU A 91 -1.07 -6.79 -11.70
CA LEU A 91 0.10 -6.47 -10.91
C LEU A 91 0.48 -7.62 -9.99
N ASP A 92 1.72 -8.05 -10.08
CA ASP A 92 2.32 -8.96 -9.11
C ASP A 92 3.02 -8.16 -8.02
N ILE A 93 2.74 -8.47 -6.76
CA ILE A 93 3.40 -7.87 -5.61
C ILE A 93 3.91 -8.95 -4.64
N TYR A 94 5.00 -8.66 -3.96
CA TYR A 94 5.74 -9.57 -3.09
C TYR A 94 5.89 -8.98 -1.69
N PRO A 95 4.81 -8.92 -0.88
CA PRO A 95 4.84 -8.29 0.43
C PRO A 95 5.81 -8.99 1.41
N LEU A 96 6.16 -10.26 1.17
CA LEU A 96 7.10 -11.03 1.99
C LEU A 96 8.50 -11.17 1.34
N GLY A 97 8.76 -10.44 0.25
CA GLY A 97 9.99 -10.54 -0.53
C GLY A 97 9.99 -11.71 -1.53
N LYS A 98 10.88 -11.61 -2.54
CA LYS A 98 11.00 -12.60 -3.64
C LYS A 98 11.58 -13.94 -3.17
N GLU A 99 12.58 -13.89 -2.29
CA GLU A 99 13.21 -15.06 -1.69
C GLU A 99 13.07 -14.95 -0.17
N VAL A 100 12.18 -15.76 0.41
CA VAL A 100 12.26 -16.02 1.85
C VAL A 100 13.42 -16.97 2.02
N ASN A 101 14.61 -16.43 2.29
CA ASN A 101 15.63 -17.21 2.97
C ASN A 101 15.04 -17.56 4.33
N ILE A 102 14.46 -18.76 4.43
CA ILE A 102 13.99 -19.33 5.68
C ILE A 102 15.24 -19.48 6.54
N PHE A 103 15.60 -18.43 7.30
CA PHE A 103 16.50 -18.57 8.41
C PHE A 103 15.76 -19.47 9.39
N ARG A 104 16.06 -20.78 9.32
CA ARG A 104 15.35 -21.88 9.99
C ARG A 104 15.10 -21.67 11.49
N ASN A 105 15.72 -20.67 12.11
CA ASN A 105 15.71 -20.43 13.55
C ASN A 105 15.49 -18.95 13.95
N VAL A 106 14.99 -18.07 13.08
CA VAL A 106 14.70 -16.67 13.47
C VAL A 106 13.19 -16.49 13.64
N LEU A 107 12.77 -16.34 14.89
CA LEU A 107 11.44 -15.87 15.25
C LEU A 107 11.31 -14.42 14.77
N LEU A 108 10.64 -14.20 13.64
CA LEU A 108 10.17 -12.86 13.28
C LEU A 108 9.09 -12.50 14.28
N THR A 109 9.45 -11.66 15.26
CA THR A 109 8.59 -11.28 16.38
C THR A 109 7.32 -10.60 15.86
N GLY A 110 6.28 -11.39 15.58
CA GLY A 110 4.99 -10.92 15.07
C GLY A 110 4.35 -11.77 13.96
N ILE A 111 5.10 -12.63 13.27
CA ILE A 111 4.55 -13.62 12.33
C ILE A 111 5.25 -14.95 12.62
N ASP A 112 4.50 -15.91 13.18
CA ASP A 112 5.01 -17.27 13.30
C ASP A 112 5.10 -17.87 11.90
N LEU A 113 6.29 -17.79 11.30
CA LEU A 113 6.60 -18.35 10.00
C LEU A 113 6.71 -19.86 10.16
N GLY A 114 5.55 -20.50 10.27
CA GLY A 114 5.41 -21.95 10.28
C GLY A 114 6.23 -22.55 9.14
N THR A 115 7.02 -23.56 9.47
CA THR A 115 7.91 -24.25 8.55
C THR A 115 7.11 -24.89 7.42
N GLY A 116 7.01 -24.21 6.27
CA GLY A 116 6.58 -24.80 4.99
C GLY A 116 5.10 -24.66 4.60
N GLY A 117 4.33 -23.73 5.18
CA GLY A 117 2.95 -23.42 4.73
C GLY A 117 2.88 -22.22 3.76
N GLU A 118 1.91 -22.23 2.83
CA GLU A 118 1.54 -21.03 2.05
C GLU A 118 0.98 -19.96 3.01
N ILE A 119 1.78 -18.94 3.31
CA ILE A 119 1.43 -17.85 4.24
C ILE A 119 0.26 -17.02 3.67
N LEU A 120 0.26 -16.82 2.35
CA LEU A 120 -0.80 -16.16 1.62
C LEU A 120 -1.77 -17.21 1.06
N ASN A 121 -2.94 -17.31 1.66
CA ASN A 121 -4.00 -18.17 1.15
C ASN A 121 -5.36 -17.44 1.17
N HIS A 122 -6.33 -17.97 0.42
CA HIS A 122 -7.67 -17.38 0.31
C HIS A 122 -8.51 -17.42 1.61
N GLN A 123 -8.09 -18.20 2.61
CA GLN A 123 -8.81 -18.34 3.88
C GLN A 123 -8.29 -17.38 4.97
N SER A 124 -7.00 -17.07 4.94
CA SER A 124 -6.30 -16.20 5.90
C SER A 124 -6.13 -14.77 5.38
N THR A 125 -6.09 -14.58 4.05
CA THR A 125 -5.75 -13.30 3.44
C THR A 125 -6.96 -12.64 2.82
N GLN A 126 -7.18 -11.37 3.15
CA GLN A 126 -8.15 -10.50 2.52
C GLN A 126 -7.44 -9.32 1.87
N VAL A 127 -7.77 -9.06 0.59
CA VAL A 127 -7.22 -7.94 -0.19
C VAL A 127 -8.37 -7.01 -0.56
N VAL A 128 -8.25 -5.74 -0.18
CA VAL A 128 -9.22 -4.68 -0.49
C VAL A 128 -8.48 -3.46 -1.00
N MET A 129 -9.02 -2.80 -2.02
CA MET A 129 -8.50 -1.52 -2.50
C MET A 129 -9.17 -0.36 -1.76
N LEU A 130 -8.39 0.52 -1.14
CA LEU A 130 -8.93 1.68 -0.43
C LEU A 130 -9.68 2.61 -1.41
N GLY A 131 -10.90 3.02 -1.04
CA GLY A 131 -11.81 3.78 -1.92
C GLY A 131 -12.68 2.93 -2.85
N MET A 132 -12.44 1.62 -2.91
CA MET A 132 -13.24 0.64 -3.67
C MET A 132 -13.63 -0.56 -2.82
N GLU A 133 -13.99 -0.33 -1.56
CA GLU A 133 -14.33 -1.40 -0.59
C GLU A 133 -15.57 -2.21 -0.98
N ASP A 134 -16.46 -1.63 -1.79
CA ASP A 134 -17.65 -2.26 -2.36
C ASP A 134 -17.34 -3.16 -3.57
N THR A 135 -16.15 -3.02 -4.17
CA THR A 135 -15.74 -3.79 -5.34
C THR A 135 -14.84 -4.94 -4.92
N LYS A 136 -15.27 -6.17 -5.19
CA LYS A 136 -14.43 -7.34 -4.92
C LYS A 136 -13.29 -7.41 -5.94
N ILE A 137 -12.07 -7.19 -5.46
CA ILE A 137 -10.85 -7.30 -6.26
C ILE A 137 -10.56 -8.78 -6.52
N LYS A 138 -10.26 -9.13 -7.77
CA LYS A 138 -9.77 -10.47 -8.09
C LYS A 138 -8.27 -10.51 -7.82
N TRP A 139 -7.86 -11.54 -7.10
CA TRP A 139 -6.46 -11.76 -6.78
C TRP A 139 -6.23 -13.26 -6.62
N THR A 140 -4.99 -13.70 -6.81
CA THR A 140 -4.54 -15.07 -6.55
C THR A 140 -3.22 -15.04 -5.81
N SER A 141 -3.04 -15.90 -4.83
CA SER A 141 -1.76 -16.08 -4.14
C SER A 141 -1.00 -17.28 -4.70
N ASP A 142 0.30 -17.12 -4.87
CA ASP A 142 1.23 -18.18 -5.24
C ASP A 142 2.51 -18.02 -4.41
N HIS A 143 2.66 -18.85 -3.39
CA HIS A 143 3.73 -18.76 -2.39
C HIS A 143 3.80 -17.36 -1.73
N ASN A 144 4.72 -16.51 -2.21
CA ASN A 144 4.95 -15.15 -1.73
C ASN A 144 4.48 -14.07 -2.73
N ARG A 145 4.00 -14.48 -3.90
CA ARG A 145 3.44 -13.60 -4.92
C ARG A 145 1.96 -13.43 -4.66
N LEU A 146 1.51 -12.20 -4.64
CA LEU A 146 0.10 -11.83 -4.72
C LEU A 146 -0.13 -11.20 -6.08
N HIS A 147 -0.84 -11.93 -6.94
CA HIS A 147 -1.26 -11.44 -8.25
C HIS A 147 -2.61 -10.74 -8.10
N ILE A 148 -2.69 -9.48 -8.50
CA ILE A 148 -3.86 -8.61 -8.33
C ILE A 148 -4.32 -8.11 -9.71
N GLU A 149 -5.60 -8.31 -10.02
CA GLU A 149 -6.25 -7.70 -11.19
C GLU A 149 -6.85 -6.36 -10.76
N PHE A 150 -6.29 -5.26 -11.28
CA PHE A 150 -6.83 -3.93 -11.05
C PHE A 150 -8.23 -3.80 -11.67
N PRO A 151 -9.13 -3.04 -11.01
CA PRO A 151 -10.36 -2.62 -11.66
C PRO A 151 -10.05 -1.81 -12.93
N PRO A 152 -10.96 -1.81 -13.93
CA PRO A 152 -10.79 -1.00 -15.13
C PRO A 152 -10.56 0.48 -14.78
N LYS A 153 -9.56 1.10 -15.40
CA LYS A 153 -9.15 2.49 -15.10
C LYS A 153 -10.31 3.50 -15.07
N HIS A 154 -11.25 3.40 -16.00
CA HIS A 154 -12.41 4.31 -16.04
C HIS A 154 -13.32 4.22 -14.81
N HIS A 155 -13.39 3.07 -14.13
CA HIS A 155 -14.13 2.92 -12.87
C HIS A 155 -13.41 3.58 -11.69
N ILE A 156 -12.08 3.48 -11.67
CA ILE A 156 -11.20 4.09 -10.67
C ILE A 156 -11.29 5.63 -10.79
N ASP A 157 -11.21 6.15 -12.01
CA ASP A 157 -11.19 7.60 -12.27
C ASP A 157 -12.51 8.27 -11.94
N LYS A 158 -13.63 7.57 -12.17
CA LYS A 158 -14.96 8.04 -11.77
C LYS A 158 -15.08 8.27 -10.26
N ARG A 159 -14.23 7.62 -9.46
CA ARG A 159 -14.15 7.78 -8.00
C ARG A 159 -13.10 8.80 -7.56
N GLY A 160 -12.36 9.42 -8.48
CA GLY A 160 -11.29 10.37 -8.17
C GLY A 160 -10.11 9.72 -7.44
N LEU A 161 -9.88 8.43 -7.69
CA LEU A 161 -8.75 7.69 -7.15
C LEU A 161 -7.54 7.87 -8.07
N ASP A 162 -6.89 9.00 -7.94
CA ASP A 162 -5.77 9.40 -8.78
C ASP A 162 -4.42 9.28 -8.04
N TYR A 163 -3.33 9.45 -8.77
CA TYR A 163 -1.94 9.52 -8.28
C TYR A 163 -1.32 8.23 -7.73
N ALA A 164 -2.00 7.53 -6.83
CA ALA A 164 -1.53 6.25 -6.28
C ALA A 164 -2.68 5.46 -5.66
N TRP A 165 -2.58 4.14 -5.71
CA TRP A 165 -3.61 3.21 -5.22
C TRP A 165 -3.08 2.38 -4.07
N ALA A 166 -3.86 2.26 -3.00
CA ALA A 166 -3.48 1.51 -1.81
C ALA A 166 -4.32 0.22 -1.70
N PHE A 167 -3.64 -0.92 -1.64
CA PHE A 167 -4.24 -2.20 -1.30
C PHE A 167 -4.00 -2.50 0.17
N LYS A 168 -5.08 -2.72 0.90
CA LYS A 168 -5.08 -3.21 2.26
C LYS A 168 -5.11 -4.74 2.21
N ILE A 169 -4.03 -5.33 2.70
CA ILE A 169 -3.82 -6.77 2.79
C ILE A 169 -3.89 -7.13 4.27
N THR A 170 -4.95 -7.83 4.67
CA THR A 170 -5.13 -8.33 6.03
C THR A 170 -4.87 -9.82 6.05
N ILE A 171 -3.89 -10.24 6.83
CA ILE A 171 -3.48 -11.63 7.05
C ILE A 171 -3.95 -12.00 8.47
N THR A 172 -4.79 -13.03 8.58
CA THR A 172 -5.37 -13.53 9.82
C THR A 172 -4.77 -14.87 10.21
#